data_AF-A0A6G7YES6-F1
#
_entry.id   AF-A0A6G7YES6-F1
#
_cell.length_a   1.000
_cell.length_b   1.000
_cell.length_c   1.000
_cell.angle_alpha   90.00
_cell.angle_beta   90.00
_cell.angle_gamma   90.00
#
_symmetry.space_group_name_H-M   'P 1'
#
loop_
_entity.id
_entity.type
_entity.pdbx_description
1 polymer ?
#
loop_
_entity_poly.entity_id
_entity_poly.type
_entity_poly.pdbx_seq_one_letter_code
_entity_poly.pdbx_strand_id
1 'polypeptide(L)'
;MMLHAAALADPVTGATAVLVAPSGTGKTTASTVLGRHLAYLTDETAGLTFDGAVLPYRKPLSIIESGHLKAQRSPSDLGLVTSVQNCHLVALLVIERRPAHEGEPLVLELETVDALAALAPEASSLSRLDRPLQRLVTLIRHAGGVRHVTYSEAATLAPVIQALLERSPR
;
A
#
# COMPACT_ATOMS: atom_id res chain seq x y z
N MET A 1 13.98 2.83 2.75
CA MET A 1 13.86 2.56 1.30
C MET A 1 12.52 3.04 0.80
N MET A 2 12.33 3.08 -0.51
CA MET A 2 11.10 3.57 -1.11
C MET A 2 10.50 2.49 -2.00
N LEU A 3 9.22 2.22 -1.83
CA LEU A 3 8.44 1.34 -2.69
C LEU A 3 7.44 2.16 -3.49
N HIS A 4 7.28 1.84 -4.77
CA HIS A 4 6.22 2.36 -5.61
C HIS A 4 4.90 1.70 -5.21
N ALA A 5 4.22 2.34 -4.25
CA ALA A 5 3.14 1.76 -3.48
C ALA A 5 2.23 2.86 -2.91
N ALA A 6 0.99 2.48 -2.63
CA ALA A 6 0.12 3.26 -1.76
C ALA A 6 0.37 2.87 -0.30
N ALA A 7 0.11 3.77 0.64
CA ALA A 7 0.08 3.43 2.06
C ALA A 7 -1.11 4.10 2.75
N LEU A 8 -1.80 3.30 3.56
CA LEU A 8 -2.99 3.65 4.32
C LEU A 8 -2.78 3.17 5.75
N ALA A 9 -3.06 4.04 6.71
CA ALA A 9 -2.90 3.75 8.13
C ALA A 9 -4.24 3.75 8.86
N ASP A 10 -4.32 2.98 9.93
CA ASP A 10 -5.33 3.19 10.93
C ASP A 10 -5.12 4.59 11.56
N PRO A 11 -6.14 5.47 11.56
CA PRO A 11 -5.99 6.84 12.00
C PRO A 11 -5.76 6.97 13.52
N VAL A 12 -6.08 5.94 14.29
CA VAL A 12 -5.96 5.93 15.75
C VAL A 12 -4.62 5.33 16.19
N THR A 13 -4.25 4.17 15.66
CA THR A 13 -3.09 3.40 16.11
C THR A 13 -1.82 3.68 15.30
N GLY A 14 -1.95 4.19 14.06
CA GLY A 14 -0.84 4.32 13.13
C GLY A 14 -0.39 3.00 12.49
N ALA A 15 -1.04 1.87 12.77
CA ALA A 15 -0.80 0.62 12.07
C ALA A 15 -1.01 0.85 10.57
N THR A 16 -0.03 0.50 9.73
CA THR A 16 0.00 0.89 8.32
C THR A 16 0.10 -0.32 7.39
N ALA A 17 -0.78 -0.35 6.40
CA ALA A 17 -0.75 -1.26 5.27
C ALA A 17 -0.12 -0.56 4.05
N VAL A 18 0.84 -1.22 3.41
CA VAL A 18 1.47 -0.77 2.18
C VAL A 18 0.99 -1.66 1.03
N LEU A 19 0.39 -1.02 0.02
CA LEU A 19 -0.22 -1.66 -1.14
C LEU A 19 0.66 -1.44 -2.37
N VAL A 20 1.39 -2.49 -2.73
CA VAL A 20 2.29 -2.55 -3.87
C VAL A 20 1.52 -3.04 -5.09
N ALA A 21 1.67 -2.35 -6.21
CA ALA A 21 1.13 -2.78 -7.49
C ALA A 21 1.88 -2.05 -8.61
N PRO A 22 1.92 -2.61 -9.83
CA PRO A 22 2.48 -1.90 -10.98
C PRO A 22 1.83 -0.52 -11.22
N SER A 23 2.43 0.30 -12.09
CA SER A 23 1.82 1.59 -12.44
C SER A 23 0.48 1.39 -13.15
N GLY A 24 -0.53 2.17 -12.79
CA GLY A 24 -1.85 2.14 -13.44
C GLY A 24 -2.78 1.00 -13.04
N THR A 25 -2.42 0.16 -12.07
CA THR A 25 -3.20 -1.05 -11.71
C THR A 25 -4.12 -0.89 -10.49
N GLY A 26 -4.44 0.35 -10.09
CA GLY A 26 -5.50 0.63 -9.11
C GLY A 26 -5.07 1.20 -7.76
N LYS A 27 -3.78 1.49 -7.52
CA LYS A 27 -3.30 2.12 -6.26
C LYS A 27 -4.02 3.41 -5.90
N THR A 28 -4.05 4.38 -6.82
CA THR A 28 -4.73 5.66 -6.62
C THR A 28 -6.24 5.48 -6.37
N THR A 29 -6.88 4.53 -7.07
CA THR A 29 -8.29 4.19 -6.83
C THR A 29 -8.50 3.61 -5.44
N ALA A 30 -7.66 2.65 -5.02
CA ALA A 30 -7.69 2.06 -3.67
C ALA A 30 -7.48 3.14 -2.60
N SER A 31 -6.45 3.98 -2.74
CA SER A 31 -6.18 5.09 -1.82
C SER A 31 -7.34 6.08 -1.73
N THR A 32 -8.01 6.40 -2.85
CA THR A 32 -9.12 7.35 -2.87
C THR A 32 -10.37 6.77 -2.18
N VAL A 33 -10.65 5.48 -2.39
CA VAL A 33 -11.81 4.81 -1.80
C VAL A 33 -11.59 4.57 -0.30
N LEU A 34 -10.46 3.96 0.05
CA LEU A 34 -10.16 3.54 1.42
C LEU A 34 -9.72 4.71 2.30
N GLY A 35 -9.09 5.73 1.71
CA GLY A 35 -8.60 6.92 2.41
C GLY A 35 -9.68 7.81 3.02
N ARG A 36 -10.97 7.51 2.76
CA ARG A 36 -12.11 8.15 3.45
C ARG A 36 -12.29 7.68 4.89
N HIS A 37 -11.74 6.51 5.21
CA HIS A 37 -11.87 5.88 6.53
C HIS A 37 -10.52 5.53 7.16
N LEU A 38 -9.54 5.18 6.33
CA LEU A 38 -8.15 5.02 6.72
C LEU A 38 -7.37 6.31 6.46
N ALA A 39 -6.36 6.60 7.26
CA ALA A 39 -5.49 7.74 7.03
C ALA A 39 -4.62 7.52 5.78
N TYR A 40 -4.81 8.37 4.78
CA TYR A 40 -4.00 8.44 3.57
C TYR A 40 -2.59 8.96 3.89
N LEU A 41 -1.59 8.16 3.50
CA LEU A 41 -0.18 8.55 3.59
C LEU A 41 0.41 8.90 2.23
N THR A 42 0.07 8.13 1.19
CA THR A 42 0.60 8.22 -0.19
C THR A 42 -0.15 7.27 -1.13
N ASP A 43 -0.21 7.56 -2.43
CA ASP A 43 -0.68 6.63 -3.48
C ASP A 43 0.42 6.21 -4.47
N GLU A 44 1.63 6.77 -4.34
CA GLU A 44 2.71 6.57 -5.30
C GLU A 44 3.99 6.04 -4.65
N THR A 45 4.48 6.68 -3.60
CA THR A 45 5.76 6.31 -2.99
C THR A 45 5.62 6.15 -1.50
N ALA A 46 5.80 4.92 -1.01
CA ALA A 46 5.87 4.60 0.41
C ALA A 46 7.33 4.63 0.89
N GLY A 47 7.66 5.61 1.74
CA GLY A 47 8.94 5.69 2.43
C GLY A 47 8.93 4.79 3.66
N LEU A 48 9.84 3.82 3.72
CA LEU A 48 9.94 2.83 4.79
C LEU A 48 11.32 2.90 5.45
N THR A 49 11.37 3.13 6.75
CA THR A 49 12.63 3.07 7.51
C THR A 49 12.97 1.61 7.84
N PHE A 50 14.17 1.36 8.35
CA PHE A 50 14.62 -0.01 8.64
C PHE A 50 13.97 -0.61 9.90
N ASP A 51 13.59 0.26 10.83
CA ASP A 51 12.83 -0.02 12.06
C ASP A 51 11.31 -0.10 11.83
N GLY A 52 10.87 -0.07 10.57
CA GLY A 52 9.48 -0.32 10.19
C GLY A 52 8.57 0.92 10.23
N ALA A 53 9.08 2.12 10.48
CA ALA A 53 8.27 3.33 10.36
C ALA A 53 7.90 3.61 8.89
N VAL A 54 6.69 4.11 8.67
CA VAL A 54 6.18 4.54 7.36
C VAL A 54 6.11 6.05 7.33
N LEU A 55 6.82 6.68 6.41
CA LEU A 55 6.89 8.13 6.28
C LEU A 55 5.78 8.64 5.36
N PRO A 56 4.87 9.51 5.84
CA PRO A 56 3.83 10.07 5.00
C PRO A 56 4.42 10.96 3.89
N TYR A 57 3.92 10.79 2.66
CA TYR A 57 4.25 11.63 1.51
C TYR A 57 2.99 11.95 0.72
N ARG A 58 2.28 12.99 1.17
CA ARG A 58 0.91 13.30 0.74
C ARG A 58 0.87 14.27 -0.43
N LYS A 59 1.44 13.87 -1.57
CA LYS A 59 1.31 14.67 -2.80
C LYS A 59 -0.16 14.67 -3.30
N PRO A 60 -0.56 15.64 -4.14
CA PRO A 60 -1.82 15.55 -4.86
C PRO A 60 -1.94 14.24 -5.65
N LEU A 61 -3.14 13.65 -5.61
CA LEU A 61 -3.45 12.42 -6.32
C LEU A 61 -3.74 12.76 -7.79
N SER A 62 -3.18 11.95 -8.69
CA SER A 62 -3.42 12.05 -10.14
C SER A 62 -4.59 11.16 -10.54
N ILE A 63 -5.82 11.68 -10.50
CA ILE A 63 -7.04 10.93 -10.77
C ILE A 63 -7.53 11.14 -12.21
N ILE A 64 -8.16 10.12 -12.79
CA ILE A 64 -8.77 10.22 -14.13
C ILE A 64 -10.20 10.73 -13.96
N GLU A 65 -10.45 11.98 -14.39
CA GLU A 65 -11.78 12.58 -14.41
C GLU A 65 -12.23 12.69 -15.89
N SER A 66 -13.28 11.96 -16.26
CA SER A 66 -13.96 11.99 -17.58
C SER A 66 -13.07 12.38 -18.78
N GLY A 67 -12.39 11.40 -19.38
CA GLY A 67 -11.50 11.58 -20.52
C GLY A 67 -10.12 10.95 -20.30
N HIS A 68 -9.10 11.41 -21.04
CA HIS A 68 -7.73 10.89 -20.95
C HIS A 68 -6.78 11.73 -20.09
N LEU A 69 -7.22 12.91 -19.63
CA LEU A 69 -6.38 13.80 -18.82
C LEU A 69 -6.51 13.47 -17.34
N LYS A 70 -5.37 13.37 -16.64
CA LYS A 70 -5.33 13.19 -15.19
C LYS A 70 -5.46 14.55 -14.49
N ALA A 71 -6.49 14.72 -13.69
CA ALA A 71 -6.63 15.86 -12.79
C ALA A 71 -5.77 15.66 -11.54
N GLN A 72 -5.18 16.73 -11.04
CA GLN A 72 -4.54 16.74 -9.73
C GLN A 72 -5.56 17.18 -8.69
N ARG A 73 -5.75 16.37 -7.64
CA ARG A 73 -6.60 16.71 -6.49
C ARG A 73 -5.81 16.55 -5.21
N SER A 74 -5.93 17.53 -4.32
CA SER A 74 -5.35 17.38 -2.99
C SER A 74 -6.12 16.29 -2.22
N PRO A 75 -5.49 15.63 -1.23
CA PRO A 75 -6.20 14.71 -0.35
C PRO A 75 -7.42 15.34 0.34
N SER A 76 -7.34 16.63 0.70
CA SER A 76 -8.44 17.38 1.31
C SER A 76 -9.61 17.58 0.36
N ASP A 77 -9.37 17.87 -0.93
CA ASP A 77 -10.45 18.04 -1.92
C ASP A 77 -11.25 16.74 -2.11
N LEU A 78 -10.58 15.60 -1.91
CA LEU A 78 -11.17 14.26 -2.02
C LEU A 78 -11.80 13.78 -0.70
N GLY A 79 -11.73 14.57 0.37
CA GLY A 79 -12.22 14.20 1.70
C GLY A 79 -11.43 13.07 2.36
N LEU A 80 -10.14 12.92 2.04
CA LEU A 80 -9.30 11.88 2.62
C LEU A 80 -8.85 12.26 4.03
N VAL A 81 -8.87 11.27 4.93
CA VAL A 81 -8.29 11.38 6.27
C VAL A 81 -6.78 11.49 6.13
N THR A 82 -6.17 12.52 6.70
CA THR A 82 -4.70 12.71 6.67
C THR A 82 -4.07 12.87 8.04
N SER A 83 -4.91 13.02 9.09
CA SER A 83 -4.47 13.11 10.48
C SER A 83 -4.11 11.74 11.01
N VAL A 84 -2.82 11.48 11.19
CA VAL A 84 -2.27 10.28 11.81
C VAL A 84 -0.82 10.53 12.22
N GLN A 85 -0.36 9.85 13.26
CA GLN A 85 1.00 9.91 13.77
C GLN A 85 1.54 8.49 13.99
N ASN A 86 2.86 8.37 14.21
CA ASN A 86 3.52 7.09 14.57
C ASN A 86 3.22 5.93 13.60
N CYS A 87 3.19 6.23 12.31
CA CYS A 87 2.88 5.25 11.27
C CYS A 87 3.95 4.15 11.24
N HIS A 88 3.53 2.90 11.38
CA HIS A 88 4.42 1.74 11.39
C HIS A 88 3.84 0.59 10.56
N LEU A 89 4.71 -0.12 9.86
CA LEU A 89 4.34 -1.17 8.93
C LEU A 89 3.81 -2.39 9.68
N VAL A 90 2.58 -2.80 9.36
CA VAL A 90 1.99 -4.05 9.85
C VAL A 90 1.59 -5.00 8.74
N ALA A 91 1.46 -4.51 7.50
CA ALA A 91 1.09 -5.33 6.36
C ALA A 91 1.71 -4.85 5.04
N LEU A 92 2.23 -5.81 4.27
CA LEU A 92 2.65 -5.64 2.88
C LEU A 92 1.73 -6.46 1.99
N LEU A 93 1.10 -5.78 1.04
CA LEU A 93 0.18 -6.39 0.10
C LEU A 93 0.63 -6.13 -1.32
N VAL A 94 0.70 -7.16 -2.15
CA VAL A 94 0.70 -7.01 -3.61
C VAL A 94 -0.76 -7.06 -4.03
N ILE A 95 -1.28 -5.99 -4.62
CA ILE A 95 -2.69 -5.92 -5.02
C ILE A 95 -2.82 -6.06 -6.54
N GLU A 96 -3.79 -6.85 -6.98
CA GLU A 96 -4.07 -7.10 -8.39
C GLU A 96 -5.56 -6.89 -8.66
N ARG A 97 -5.89 -5.83 -9.40
CA ARG A 97 -7.27 -5.59 -9.82
C ARG A 97 -7.61 -6.46 -11.03
N ARG A 98 -8.60 -7.34 -10.89
CA ARG A 98 -9.18 -8.15 -11.98
C ARG A 98 -10.69 -7.89 -12.07
N PRO A 99 -11.16 -7.14 -13.08
CA PRO A 99 -12.59 -6.84 -13.23
C PRO A 99 -13.50 -8.06 -13.34
N ALA A 100 -12.98 -9.17 -13.88
CA ALA A 100 -13.70 -10.44 -14.00
C ALA A 100 -13.68 -11.30 -12.70
N HIS A 101 -13.04 -10.83 -11.63
CA HIS A 101 -13.05 -11.52 -10.34
C HIS A 101 -14.42 -11.36 -9.68
N GLU A 102 -15.02 -12.47 -9.28
CA GLU A 102 -16.33 -12.50 -8.63
C GLU A 102 -16.19 -12.74 -7.12
N GLY A 103 -17.03 -12.05 -6.34
CA GLY A 103 -17.10 -12.22 -4.88
C GLY A 103 -16.02 -11.46 -4.10
N GLU A 104 -15.74 -11.97 -2.90
CA GLU A 104 -14.77 -11.38 -1.96
C GLU A 104 -13.33 -11.46 -2.50
N PRO A 105 -12.43 -10.54 -2.07
CA PRO A 105 -11.02 -10.60 -2.46
C PRO A 105 -10.37 -11.94 -2.11
N LEU A 106 -9.63 -12.50 -3.06
CA LEU A 106 -8.80 -13.68 -2.81
C LEU A 106 -7.47 -13.23 -2.20
N VAL A 107 -7.18 -13.70 -0.98
CA VAL A 107 -5.96 -13.37 -0.25
C VAL A 107 -5.08 -14.62 -0.13
N LEU A 108 -3.88 -14.56 -0.69
CA LEU A 108 -2.89 -15.64 -0.63
C LEU A 108 -1.60 -15.13 0.00
N GLU A 109 -1.01 -15.90 0.90
CA GLU A 109 0.34 -15.60 1.40
C GLU A 109 1.37 -15.97 0.32
N LEU A 110 2.34 -15.07 0.09
CA LEU A 110 3.44 -15.32 -0.82
C LEU A 110 4.60 -15.96 -0.07
N GLU A 111 5.20 -16.97 -0.67
CA GLU A 111 6.50 -17.46 -0.25
C GLU A 111 7.54 -16.35 -0.35
N THR A 112 8.57 -16.42 0.49
CA THR A 112 9.57 -15.33 0.59
C THR A 112 10.22 -15.02 -0.75
N VAL A 113 10.47 -16.03 -1.59
CA VAL A 113 11.11 -15.83 -2.91
C VAL A 113 10.18 -15.10 -3.87
N ASP A 114 8.88 -15.43 -3.86
CA ASP A 114 7.88 -14.80 -4.72
C ASP A 114 7.58 -13.37 -4.25
N ALA A 115 7.54 -13.16 -2.94
CA ALA A 115 7.45 -11.85 -2.34
C ALA A 115 8.62 -10.95 -2.76
N LEU A 116 9.85 -11.45 -2.73
CA LEU A 116 11.03 -10.71 -3.21
C LEU A 116 10.92 -10.37 -4.71
N ALA A 117 10.51 -11.34 -5.53
CA ALA A 117 10.34 -11.14 -6.97
C ALA A 117 9.26 -10.09 -7.29
N ALA A 118 8.17 -10.07 -6.52
CA ALA A 118 7.08 -9.10 -6.69
C ALA A 118 7.45 -7.69 -6.19
N LEU A 119 8.19 -7.58 -5.09
CA LEU A 119 8.54 -6.29 -4.48
C LEU A 119 9.76 -5.61 -5.11
N ALA A 120 10.74 -6.38 -5.61
CA ALA A 120 11.99 -5.83 -6.10
C ALA A 120 11.84 -4.84 -7.28
N PRO A 121 10.97 -5.09 -8.29
CA PRO A 121 10.74 -4.15 -9.38
C PRO A 121 10.14 -2.82 -8.92
N GLU A 122 9.36 -2.86 -7.84
CA GLU A 122 8.69 -1.68 -7.28
C GLU A 122 9.57 -0.93 -6.27
N ALA A 123 10.76 -1.45 -5.94
CA ALA A 123 11.70 -0.78 -5.06
C ALA A 123 12.59 0.22 -5.82
N SER A 124 12.52 1.49 -5.41
CA SER A 124 13.29 2.56 -6.05
C SER A 124 14.80 2.40 -5.84
N SER A 125 15.56 2.40 -6.93
CA SER A 125 17.03 2.29 -6.92
C SER A 125 17.56 1.12 -6.09
N LEU A 126 16.83 -0.01 -6.06
CA LEU A 126 17.14 -1.15 -5.19
C LEU A 126 18.61 -1.59 -5.31
N SER A 127 19.12 -1.73 -6.53
CA SER A 127 20.50 -2.16 -6.80
C SER A 127 21.59 -1.21 -6.28
N ARG A 128 21.24 0.04 -5.94
CA ARG A 128 22.15 1.04 -5.36
C ARG A 128 22.13 1.07 -3.84
N LEU A 129 21.27 0.28 -3.20
CA LEU A 129 21.20 0.20 -1.75
C LEU A 129 22.20 -0.82 -1.21
N ASP A 130 22.77 -0.54 -0.04
CA ASP A 130 23.54 -1.54 0.70
C ASP A 130 22.65 -2.71 1.10
N ARG A 131 23.10 -3.93 0.80
CA ARG A 131 22.42 -5.19 1.15
C ARG A 131 20.93 -5.18 0.73
N PRO A 132 20.64 -5.03 -0.57
CA PRO A 132 19.32 -4.64 -1.05
C PRO A 132 18.24 -5.71 -0.80
N LEU A 133 18.58 -6.98 -1.01
CA LEU A 133 17.66 -8.09 -0.75
C LEU A 133 17.43 -8.27 0.76
N GLN A 134 18.45 -8.08 1.59
CA GLN A 134 18.32 -8.17 3.04
C GLN A 134 17.39 -7.08 3.57
N ARG A 135 17.45 -5.86 3.02
CA ARG A 135 16.52 -4.78 3.37
C ARG A 135 15.07 -5.15 3.04
N LEU A 136 14.82 -5.72 1.87
CA LEU A 136 13.48 -6.21 1.51
C LEU A 136 13.03 -7.33 2.44
N VAL A 137 13.87 -8.33 2.71
CA VAL A 137 13.55 -9.42 3.65
C VAL A 137 13.22 -8.86 5.04
N THR A 138 13.97 -7.86 5.53
CA THR A 138 13.67 -7.21 6.81
C THR A 138 12.27 -6.60 6.79
N LEU A 139 11.88 -5.87 5.75
CA LEU A 139 10.53 -5.32 5.64
C LEU A 139 9.45 -6.40 5.58
N ILE A 140 9.68 -7.45 4.79
CA ILE A 140 8.77 -8.61 4.71
C ILE A 140 8.55 -9.22 6.09
N ARG A 141 9.62 -9.36 6.89
CA ARG A 141 9.51 -9.89 8.25
C ARG A 141 8.76 -8.95 9.19
N HIS A 142 9.01 -7.63 9.14
CA HIS A 142 8.26 -6.64 9.93
C HIS A 142 6.76 -6.68 9.61
N ALA A 143 6.39 -6.87 8.35
CA ALA A 143 5.00 -6.99 7.91
C ALA A 143 4.36 -8.37 8.18
N GLY A 144 5.10 -9.33 8.77
CA GLY A 144 4.61 -10.69 8.97
C GLY A 144 4.37 -11.47 7.68
N GLY A 145 5.13 -11.17 6.62
CA GLY A 145 4.99 -11.74 5.29
C GLY A 145 4.41 -10.76 4.26
N VAL A 146 4.20 -11.25 3.04
CA VAL A 146 3.52 -10.52 1.96
C VAL A 146 2.29 -11.30 1.55
N ARG A 147 1.18 -10.59 1.33
CA ARG A 147 -0.05 -11.16 0.80
C ARG A 147 -0.28 -10.69 -0.62
N HIS A 148 -0.60 -11.60 -1.52
CA HIS A 148 -1.16 -11.27 -2.82
C HIS A 148 -2.68 -11.20 -2.69
N VAL A 149 -3.26 -10.09 -3.12
CA VAL A 149 -4.71 -9.85 -3.04
C VAL A 149 -5.27 -9.55 -4.42
N THR A 150 -6.06 -10.49 -4.93
CA THR A 150 -6.84 -10.31 -6.17
C THR A 150 -8.23 -9.78 -5.81
N TYR A 151 -8.64 -8.71 -6.47
CA TYR A 151 -9.92 -8.04 -6.19
C TYR A 151 -10.51 -7.42 -7.46
N SER A 152 -11.82 -7.19 -7.50
CA SER A 152 -12.48 -6.51 -8.62
C SER A 152 -12.68 -5.01 -8.34
N GLU A 153 -13.21 -4.68 -7.17
CA GLU A 153 -13.57 -3.32 -6.77
C GLU A 153 -12.81 -2.85 -5.52
N ALA A 154 -12.30 -1.62 -5.54
CA ALA A 154 -11.44 -1.12 -4.47
C ALA A 154 -12.11 -1.09 -3.09
N ALA A 155 -13.44 -0.94 -3.04
CA ALA A 155 -14.20 -0.93 -1.79
C ALA A 155 -14.16 -2.29 -1.06
N THR A 156 -14.00 -3.40 -1.79
CA THR A 156 -13.96 -4.74 -1.18
C THR A 156 -12.64 -5.03 -0.46
N LEU A 157 -11.59 -4.22 -0.68
CA LEU A 157 -10.34 -4.31 0.06
C LEU A 157 -10.45 -3.84 1.51
N ALA A 158 -11.47 -3.05 1.85
CA ALA A 158 -11.63 -2.46 3.18
C ALA A 158 -11.62 -3.50 4.33
N PRO A 159 -12.47 -4.55 4.32
CA PRO A 159 -12.46 -5.56 5.39
C PRO A 159 -11.12 -6.31 5.49
N VAL A 160 -10.47 -6.60 4.36
CA VAL A 160 -9.16 -7.27 4.34
C VAL A 160 -8.10 -6.42 5.01
N ILE A 161 -8.04 -5.13 4.67
CA ILE A 161 -7.03 -4.22 5.24
C ILE A 161 -7.31 -3.98 6.72
N GLN A 162 -8.56 -3.71 7.11
CA GLN A 162 -8.92 -3.51 8.52
C GLN A 162 -8.52 -4.71 9.39
N ALA A 163 -8.85 -5.93 8.96
CA ALA A 163 -8.46 -7.14 9.67
C ALA A 163 -6.94 -7.31 9.81
N LEU A 164 -6.14 -6.77 8.88
CA LEU A 164 -4.68 -6.78 8.97
C LEU A 164 -4.15 -5.68 9.90
N LEU A 165 -4.78 -4.51 9.92
CA LEU A 165 -4.41 -3.39 10.79
C LEU A 165 -4.68 -3.69 12.28
N GLU A 166 -5.69 -4.50 12.56
CA GLU A 166 -6.06 -4.92 13.92
C GLU A 166 -5.11 -5.98 14.52
N ARG A 167 -4.22 -6.57 13.73
CA ARG A 167 -3.31 -7.61 14.22
C ARG A 167 -2.19 -6.96 15.02
N SER A 168 -2.02 -7.41 16.26
CA SER A 168 -0.86 -7.03 17.06
C SER A 168 0.45 -7.38 16.33
N PRO A 169 1.47 -6.50 16.34
CA PRO A 169 2.78 -6.83 15.79
C PRO A 169 3.32 -8.10 16.49
N ARG A 170 3.88 -9.01 15.70
CA ARG A 170 4.53 -10.24 16.19
C ARG A 170 5.98 -9.99 16.57
#